data_AF-A0A2I0VEV4-F1
#
_entry.id   AF-A0A2I0VEV4-F1
#
_cell.length_a   1.000
_cell.length_b   1.000
_cell.length_c   1.000
_cell.angle_alpha   90.00
_cell.angle_beta   90.00
_cell.angle_gamma   90.00
#
_symmetry.space_group_name_H-M   'P 1'
#
loop_
_entity.id
_entity.type
_entity.pdbx_description
1 polymer ?
#
loop_
_entity_poly.entity_id
_entity_poly.type
_entity_poly.pdbx_seq_one_letter_code
_entity_poly.pdbx_strand_id
1 'polypeptide(L)'
;MEKNLRMKDLKTFFKEKEIDHNFFAPRTSQQNGVVERKNRILIETARAMLAEYSLPRYFWAETVSTVCYVLNRVNVRSNLNKTPYE
;
A
#
# COMPACT_ATOMS: atom_id res chain seq x y z
N MET A 1 -13.08 6.11 -19.02
CA MET A 1 -12.72 6.54 -17.66
C MET A 1 -11.63 5.61 -17.16
N GLU A 2 -10.40 5.89 -17.54
CA GLU A 2 -9.15 5.42 -16.92
C GLU A 2 -8.12 6.36 -17.55
N LYS A 3 -7.76 7.43 -16.84
CA LYS A 3 -6.67 8.30 -17.30
C LYS A 3 -5.40 7.49 -17.13
N ASN A 4 -4.97 6.79 -18.18
CA ASN A 4 -3.61 6.31 -18.31
C ASN A 4 -2.69 7.54 -18.17
N LEU A 5 -2.19 7.77 -16.95
CA LEU A 5 -1.24 8.82 -16.64
C LEU A 5 0.01 8.55 -17.46
N ARG A 6 0.17 9.31 -18.55
CA ARG A 6 1.37 9.20 -19.38
C ARG A 6 2.55 9.58 -18.50
N MET A 7 3.67 8.88 -18.63
CA MET A 7 4.88 9.09 -17.82
C MET A 7 5.37 10.55 -17.82
N LYS A 8 5.03 11.34 -18.86
CA LYS A 8 5.25 12.79 -18.92
C LYS A 8 4.39 13.57 -17.92
N ASP A 9 3.11 13.23 -17.81
CA ASP A 9 2.15 13.89 -16.91
C ASP A 9 2.53 13.64 -15.43
N LEU A 10 3.07 12.45 -15.11
CA LEU A 10 3.58 12.12 -13.77
C LEU A 10 4.86 12.87 -13.40
N LYS A 11 5.80 13.03 -14.35
CA LYS A 11 7.03 13.80 -14.09
C LYS A 11 6.73 15.25 -13.75
N THR A 12 5.78 15.87 -14.45
CA THR A 12 5.33 17.23 -14.14
C THR A 12 4.71 17.30 -12.75
N PHE A 13 3.82 16.36 -12.41
CA PHE A 13 3.21 16.29 -11.08
C PHE A 13 4.24 16.16 -9.96
N PHE A 14 5.23 15.27 -10.11
CA PHE A 14 6.28 15.11 -9.09
C PHE A 14 7.12 16.38 -8.93
N LYS A 15 7.43 17.07 -10.04
CA LYS A 15 8.13 18.36 -10.00
C LYS A 15 7.31 19.43 -9.28
N GLU A 16 6.02 19.53 -9.56
CA GLU A 16 5.09 20.48 -8.90
C GLU A 16 4.91 20.19 -7.41
N LYS A 17 4.99 18.91 -7.01
CA LYS A 17 4.87 18.48 -5.61
C LYS A 17 6.20 18.38 -4.89
N GLU A 18 7.30 18.76 -5.54
CA GLU A 18 8.67 18.64 -5.00
C GLU A 18 8.99 17.20 -4.52
N ILE A 19 8.42 16.20 -5.19
CA ILE A 19 8.66 14.78 -4.93
C ILE A 19 9.83 14.33 -5.79
N ASP A 20 10.88 13.84 -5.14
CA ASP A 20 11.99 13.20 -5.84
C ASP A 20 11.61 11.77 -6.27
N HIS A 21 11.62 11.52 -7.58
CA HIS A 21 11.16 10.25 -8.15
C HIS A 21 12.37 9.41 -8.58
N ASN A 22 12.78 8.52 -7.67
CA ASN A 22 13.90 7.62 -7.86
C ASN A 22 13.44 6.23 -8.35
N PHE A 23 14.19 5.67 -9.30
CA PHE A 23 13.99 4.30 -9.77
C PHE A 23 15.09 3.38 -9.25
N PHE A 24 14.69 2.17 -8.92
CA PHE A 24 15.61 1.07 -8.65
C PHE A 24 16.23 0.56 -9.95
N ALA A 25 17.33 -0.18 -9.82
CA ALA A 25 17.99 -0.78 -10.97
C ALA A 25 17.03 -1.72 -11.72
N PRO A 26 17.15 -1.85 -13.05
CA PRO A 26 16.36 -2.83 -13.79
C PRO A 26 16.60 -4.23 -13.24
N ARG A 27 15.51 -5.02 -13.09
CA ARG A 27 15.53 -6.43 -12.63
C ARG A 27 15.94 -6.67 -11.18
N THR A 28 15.94 -5.65 -10.31
CA THR A 28 16.17 -5.81 -8.86
C THR A 28 14.88 -5.73 -8.05
N SER A 29 13.93 -6.63 -8.31
CA SER A 29 12.63 -6.65 -7.58
C SER A 29 12.80 -6.81 -6.07
N GLN A 30 13.90 -7.45 -5.62
CA GLN A 30 14.24 -7.61 -4.21
C GLN A 30 14.37 -6.28 -3.46
N GLN A 31 14.73 -5.18 -4.16
CA GLN A 31 14.80 -3.85 -3.55
C GLN A 31 13.42 -3.33 -3.10
N ASN A 32 12.34 -3.83 -3.70
CA ASN A 32 10.96 -3.53 -3.32
C ASN A 32 10.39 -4.49 -2.26
N GLY A 33 11.19 -5.41 -1.73
CA GLY A 33 10.69 -6.51 -0.88
C GLY A 33 9.91 -6.07 0.35
N VAL A 34 10.22 -4.89 0.93
CA VAL A 34 9.45 -4.32 2.04
C VAL A 34 8.05 -3.90 1.59
N VAL A 35 7.94 -3.22 0.45
CA VAL A 35 6.67 -2.77 -0.13
C VAL A 35 5.83 -3.98 -0.55
N GLU A 36 6.44 -4.95 -1.21
CA GLU A 36 5.78 -6.18 -1.64
C GLU A 36 5.20 -6.98 -0.46
N ARG A 37 5.98 -7.13 0.62
CA ARG A 37 5.53 -7.82 1.84
C ARG A 37 4.37 -7.10 2.51
N LYS A 38 4.45 -5.77 2.63
CA LYS A 38 3.35 -4.97 3.20
C LYS A 38 2.08 -5.04 2.35
N ASN A 39 2.21 -4.97 1.02
CA ASN A 39 1.07 -5.08 0.12
C ASN A 39 0.41 -6.46 0.21
N ARG A 40 1.22 -7.53 0.32
CA ARG A 40 0.70 -8.89 0.52
C ARG A 40 -0.11 -9.00 1.81
N ILE A 41 0.44 -8.53 2.95
CA ILE A 41 -0.27 -8.56 4.25
C ILE A 41 -1.59 -7.79 4.18
N LEU A 42 -1.59 -6.60 3.58
CA LEU A 42 -2.80 -5.77 3.42
C LEU A 42 -3.89 -6.52 2.64
N ILE A 43 -3.54 -7.08 1.48
CA ILE A 43 -4.47 -7.79 0.60
C ILE A 43 -4.97 -9.09 1.22
N GLU A 44 -4.08 -9.88 1.83
CA GLU A 44 -4.44 -11.14 2.49
C GLU A 44 -5.38 -10.91 3.67
N THR A 45 -5.09 -9.91 4.50
CA THR A 45 -5.93 -9.57 5.65
C THR A 45 -7.30 -9.04 5.19
N ALA A 46 -7.36 -8.22 4.13
CA ALA A 46 -8.62 -7.76 3.56
C ALA A 46 -9.46 -8.91 2.99
N ARG A 47 -8.82 -9.88 2.33
CA ARG A 47 -9.50 -11.09 1.83
C ARG A 47 -10.01 -11.96 2.98
N ALA A 48 -9.21 -12.14 4.03
CA ALA A 48 -9.60 -12.89 5.22
C ALA A 48 -10.81 -12.23 5.90
N MET A 49 -10.81 -10.91 6.05
CA MET A 49 -11.92 -10.16 6.63
C MET A 49 -13.21 -10.28 5.81
N LEU A 50 -13.13 -10.20 4.47
CA LEU A 50 -14.31 -10.43 3.63
C LEU A 50 -14.85 -11.86 3.77
N ALA A 51 -13.96 -12.86 3.83
CA ALA A 51 -14.35 -14.26 3.94
C ALA A 51 -14.98 -14.58 5.31
N GLU A 52 -14.35 -14.11 6.40
CA GLU A 52 -14.80 -14.34 7.78
C GLU A 52 -16.23 -13.84 8.01
N TYR A 53 -16.53 -12.64 7.52
CA TYR A 53 -17.85 -12.02 7.69
C TYR A 53 -18.80 -12.27 6.51
N SER A 54 -18.42 -13.15 5.56
CA SER A 54 -19.19 -13.42 4.34
C SER A 54 -19.65 -12.15 3.61
N LEU A 55 -18.79 -11.12 3.62
CA LEU A 55 -19.12 -9.82 3.07
C LEU A 55 -19.11 -9.86 1.54
N PRO A 56 -20.10 -9.21 0.89
CA PRO A 56 -20.08 -9.02 -0.55
C PRO A 56 -18.82 -8.32 -1.06
N ARG A 57 -18.37 -8.70 -2.25
CA ARG A 57 -17.15 -8.16 -2.88
C ARG A 57 -17.16 -6.65 -3.11
N TYR A 58 -18.34 -6.02 -3.17
CA TYR A 58 -18.44 -4.57 -3.30
C TYR A 58 -17.89 -3.81 -2.08
N PHE A 59 -17.79 -4.45 -0.91
CA PHE A 59 -17.13 -3.90 0.29
C PHE A 59 -15.59 -3.96 0.24
N TRP A 60 -14.99 -4.31 -0.91
CA TRP A 60 -13.54 -4.43 -1.03
C TRP A 60 -12.81 -3.15 -0.64
N ALA A 61 -13.29 -1.98 -1.08
CA ALA A 61 -12.64 -0.71 -0.81
C ALA A 61 -12.67 -0.36 0.69
N GLU A 62 -13.82 -0.53 1.33
CA GLU A 62 -14.05 -0.31 2.76
C GLU A 62 -13.21 -1.27 3.59
N THR A 63 -13.15 -2.54 3.19
CA THR A 63 -12.38 -3.57 3.89
C THR A 63 -10.89 -3.28 3.81
N VAL A 64 -10.36 -2.94 2.63
CA VAL A 64 -8.95 -2.57 2.47
C VAL A 64 -8.61 -1.32 3.28
N SER A 65 -9.49 -0.30 3.29
CA SER A 65 -9.31 0.90 4.10
C SER A 65 -9.26 0.59 5.59
N THR A 66 -10.17 -0.26 6.07
CA THR A 66 -10.26 -0.69 7.47
C THR A 66 -8.99 -1.45 7.88
N VAL A 67 -8.56 -2.41 7.06
CA VAL A 67 -7.34 -3.17 7.32
C VAL A 67 -6.12 -2.25 7.31
N CYS A 68 -6.01 -1.31 6.37
CA CYS A 68 -4.92 -0.33 6.35
C CYS A 68 -4.86 0.48 7.65
N TYR A 69 -6.01 0.96 8.12
CA TYR A 69 -6.12 1.69 9.37
C TYR A 69 -5.64 0.85 10.57
N VAL A 70 -6.08 -0.40 10.68
CA VAL A 70 -5.70 -1.32 11.76
C VAL A 70 -4.20 -1.64 11.70
N LEU A 71 -3.67 -2.01 10.53
CA LEU A 71 -2.26 -2.37 10.37
C LEU A 71 -1.32 -1.22 10.73
N ASN A 72 -1.71 0.02 10.45
CA ASN A 72 -0.90 1.20 10.79
C ASN A 72 -0.90 1.54 12.28
N ARG A 73 -1.86 1.03 13.06
CA ARG A 73 -2.06 1.37 14.48
C ARG A 73 -1.88 0.23 15.47
N VAL A 74 -1.83 -1.01 15.01
CA VAL A 74 -1.69 -2.19 15.88
C VAL A 74 -0.36 -2.91 15.65
N ASN A 75 0.21 -2.82 14.45
CA ASN A 75 1.44 -3.53 14.12
C ASN A 75 2.65 -2.81 14.73
N VAL A 76 3.06 -3.23 15.92
CA VAL A 76 4.26 -2.70 16.59
C VAL A 76 5.50 -3.27 15.93
N ARG A 77 6.41 -2.39 15.49
CA ARG A 77 7.73 -2.83 15.04
C ARG A 77 8.58 -3.16 16.25
N SER A 78 9.03 -4.42 16.33
CA SER A 78 9.77 -4.99 17.47
C SER A 78 11.03 -4.20 17.87
N ASN A 79 11.63 -3.46 16.95
CA ASN A 79 12.83 -2.66 17.19
C ASN A 79 12.54 -1.22 17.64
N LEU A 80 11.31 -0.73 17.46
CA LEU A 80 10.95 0.67 17.72
C LEU A 80 9.94 0.80 18.85
N ASN A 81 9.29 -0.31 19.26
CA ASN A 81 8.20 -0.34 20.25
C ASN A 81 7.09 0.69 19.96
N LYS A 82 6.94 1.03 18.68
CA LYS A 82 5.95 1.99 18.17
C LYS A 82 5.23 1.39 16.98
N THR A 83 4.00 1.84 16.81
CA THR A 83 3.20 1.57 15.62
C THR A 83 3.63 2.50 14.48
N PRO A 84 3.33 2.19 13.21
CA PRO A 84 3.62 3.10 12.09
C PRO A 84 2.97 4.49 12.19
N TYR A 85 1.93 4.64 13.01
CA TYR A 85 1.21 5.89 13.21
C TYR A 85 1.85 6.82 14.26
N GLU A 86 2.57 6.27 15.23
CA GLU A 86 3.24 6.99 16.32
C GLU A 86 4.66 7.44 15.99
#